data_AF-A0A7C6URP6-F1
#
_entry.id   AF-A0A7C6URP6-F1
#
_cell.length_a   1.000
_cell.length_b   1.000
_cell.length_c   1.000
_cell.angle_alpha   90.00
_cell.angle_beta   90.00
_cell.angle_gamma   90.00
#
_symmetry.space_group_name_H-M   'P 1'
#
loop_
_entity.id
_entity.type
_entity.pdbx_description
1 polymer ?
#
loop_
_entity_poly.entity_id
_entity_poly.type
_entity_poly.pdbx_seq_one_letter_code
_entity_poly.pdbx_strand_id
1 'polypeptide(L)'
;MKKKNLLGSLFGAKKKAGCCSGKLESKGSGQTEKPAADLVIKVLGSGCRNCSSLEENVKKALDKLAVSARVEKVTDFKAIAGYGVMSTPALVANEKVIAAGRVLNTAEIEELLQEMAQA
;
A
#
# COMPACT_ATOMS: atom_id res chain seq x y z
N MET A 1 0.90 40.87 -68.30
CA MET A 1 -0.55 40.61 -68.17
C MET A 1 -0.79 39.10 -68.15
N LYS A 2 -1.68 38.65 -67.24
CA LYS A 2 -2.34 37.33 -67.17
C LYS A 2 -1.45 36.10 -66.86
N LYS A 3 -1.54 35.56 -65.63
CA LYS A 3 -2.48 34.49 -65.17
C LYS A 3 -1.99 33.10 -65.63
N LYS A 4 -1.93 32.01 -64.86
CA LYS A 4 -2.33 31.60 -63.49
C LYS A 4 -1.74 30.18 -63.28
N ASN A 5 -1.32 29.89 -62.05
CA ASN A 5 -1.40 28.63 -61.29
C ASN A 5 -1.29 27.24 -61.99
N LEU A 6 -0.33 26.44 -61.52
CA LEU A 6 -0.47 24.98 -61.38
C LEU A 6 0.59 24.52 -60.34
N LEU A 7 0.22 24.32 -59.07
CA LEU A 7 -0.29 23.07 -58.49
C LEU A 7 0.71 21.89 -58.59
N GLY A 8 1.22 21.42 -57.45
CA GLY A 8 2.05 20.21 -57.34
C GLY A 8 3.24 20.39 -56.39
N SER A 9 3.13 20.25 -55.07
CA SER A 9 2.93 19.04 -54.26
C SER A 9 4.26 18.42 -53.76
N LEU A 10 4.19 17.87 -52.55
CA LEU A 10 5.08 16.88 -51.94
C LEU A 10 6.44 17.35 -51.43
N PHE A 11 6.49 17.85 -50.19
CA PHE A 11 7.49 17.37 -49.23
C PHE A 11 6.89 17.41 -47.83
N GLY A 12 6.20 16.31 -47.50
CA GLY A 12 5.56 16.08 -46.22
C GLY A 12 6.60 15.84 -45.12
N ALA A 13 6.57 16.69 -44.11
CA ALA A 13 7.16 16.42 -42.81
C ALA A 13 6.39 17.20 -41.75
N LYS A 14 5.52 16.52 -41.00
CA LYS A 14 5.41 16.69 -39.54
C LYS A 14 4.49 15.64 -38.93
N LYS A 15 5.13 14.74 -38.18
CA LYS A 15 4.51 13.82 -37.22
C LYS A 15 3.71 14.60 -36.18
N LYS A 16 2.42 14.27 -36.02
CA LYS A 16 1.76 14.05 -34.73
C LYS A 16 0.34 13.52 -34.95
N ALA A 17 0.02 12.45 -34.24
CA ALA A 17 -1.23 12.23 -33.49
C ALA A 17 -1.67 10.76 -33.54
N GLY A 18 -1.68 10.14 -32.35
CA GLY A 18 -2.75 9.25 -31.93
C GLY A 18 -2.79 7.86 -32.56
N CYS A 19 -1.90 6.97 -32.12
CA CYS A 19 -2.12 5.53 -32.25
C CYS A 19 -1.38 4.80 -31.14
N CYS A 20 -2.11 4.33 -30.12
CA CYS A 20 -1.93 3.00 -29.54
C CYS A 20 -2.91 2.80 -28.38
N SER A 21 -3.90 1.95 -28.61
CA SER A 21 -4.46 1.09 -27.58
C SER A 21 -3.31 0.36 -26.89
N GLY A 22 -3.06 0.72 -25.64
CA GLY A 22 -2.11 0.07 -24.77
C GLY A 22 -2.66 0.19 -23.36
N LYS A 23 -3.25 -0.91 -22.90
CA LYS A 23 -3.81 -1.08 -21.56
C LYS A 23 -2.69 -0.82 -20.55
N LEU A 24 -2.67 0.37 -19.96
CA LEU A 24 -1.72 0.65 -18.89
C LEU A 24 -2.26 -0.01 -17.61
N GLU A 25 -1.79 -1.22 -17.41
CA GLU A 25 -1.77 -1.89 -16.12
C GLU A 25 -1.15 -0.94 -15.09
N SER A 26 -1.89 -0.69 -14.02
CA SER A 26 -1.40 0.13 -12.91
C SER A 26 -2.06 -0.35 -11.64
N LYS A 27 -1.68 -1.54 -11.20
CA LYS A 27 -1.52 -1.83 -9.78
C LYS A 27 -0.31 -2.72 -9.65
N GLY A 28 0.81 -2.10 -9.29
CA GLY A 28 2.02 -2.79 -8.92
C GLY A 28 1.73 -3.72 -7.76
N SER A 29 1.51 -4.99 -8.05
CA SER A 29 1.85 -6.09 -7.16
C SER A 29 3.32 -6.37 -7.41
N GLY A 30 4.18 -5.48 -6.90
CA GLY A 30 5.58 -5.78 -6.70
C GLY A 30 5.66 -6.92 -5.69
N GLN A 31 5.70 -8.15 -6.19
CA GLN A 31 6.22 -9.27 -5.43
C GLN A 31 7.73 -9.09 -5.46
N THR A 32 8.27 -8.32 -4.51
CA THR A 32 9.69 -8.42 -4.20
C THR A 32 9.85 -9.64 -3.31
N GLU A 33 10.20 -10.74 -3.97
CA GLU A 33 11.01 -11.82 -3.44
C GLU A 33 12.13 -11.28 -2.52
N LYS A 34 11.89 -11.29 -1.20
CA LYS A 34 12.93 -11.08 -0.18
C LYS A 34 12.57 -11.91 1.05
N PRO A 35 13.51 -12.71 1.59
CA PRO A 35 13.17 -13.88 2.39
C PRO A 35 12.85 -13.56 3.85
N ALA A 36 12.18 -14.54 4.48
CA ALA A 36 12.24 -14.89 5.89
C ALA A 36 11.54 -13.95 6.89
N ALA A 37 10.20 -13.99 6.88
CA ALA A 37 9.38 -14.28 8.06
C ALA A 37 7.91 -14.36 7.62
N ASP A 38 7.17 -15.39 8.02
CA ASP A 38 5.70 -15.43 7.89
C ASP A 38 5.06 -14.46 8.90
N LEU A 39 5.48 -13.18 8.88
CA LEU A 39 5.07 -12.18 9.83
C LEU A 39 3.67 -11.72 9.48
N VAL A 40 2.70 -12.04 10.34
CA VAL A 40 1.28 -11.68 10.14
C VAL A 40 0.95 -10.48 11.01
N ILE A 41 0.65 -9.35 10.38
CA ILE A 41 0.17 -8.15 11.05
C ILE A 41 -1.34 -8.07 10.90
N LYS A 42 -2.08 -8.03 12.01
CA LYS A 42 -3.54 -7.83 12.00
C LYS A 42 -3.87 -6.46 12.59
N VAL A 43 -4.59 -5.64 11.83
CA VAL A 43 -5.16 -4.37 12.30
C VAL A 43 -6.59 -4.63 12.72
N LEU A 44 -6.84 -4.57 14.02
CA LEU A 44 -8.14 -4.77 14.63
C LEU A 44 -8.90 -3.45 14.67
N GLY A 45 -10.04 -3.36 14.00
CA GLY A 45 -10.90 -2.18 14.09
C GLY A 45 -12.09 -2.20 13.13
N SER A 46 -13.18 -1.59 13.57
CA SER A 46 -14.47 -1.52 12.85
C SER A 46 -14.49 -0.60 11.62
N GLY A 47 -13.32 -0.17 11.11
CA GLY A 47 -13.21 0.67 9.92
C GLY A 47 -13.24 2.18 10.16
N CYS A 48 -12.96 2.62 11.39
CA CYS A 48 -12.85 4.02 11.76
C CYS A 48 -11.68 4.75 11.06
N ARG A 49 -11.70 6.10 11.02
CA ARG A 49 -10.60 6.90 10.42
C ARG A 49 -9.23 6.59 11.03
N ASN A 50 -9.20 6.43 12.36
CA ASN A 50 -7.99 6.07 13.13
C ASN A 50 -7.46 4.67 12.74
N CYS A 51 -8.37 3.73 12.46
CA CYS A 51 -8.06 2.37 12.06
C CYS A 51 -7.34 2.37 10.69
N SER A 52 -7.81 3.20 9.75
CA SER A 52 -7.17 3.38 8.45
C SER A 52 -5.80 4.06 8.57
N SER A 53 -5.67 5.09 9.40
CA SER A 53 -4.37 5.74 9.62
C SER A 53 -3.33 4.80 10.23
N LEU A 54 -3.74 3.93 11.15
CA LEU A 54 -2.86 2.90 11.71
C LEU A 54 -2.39 1.93 10.62
N GLU A 55 -3.30 1.46 9.77
CA GLU A 55 -2.98 0.56 8.63
C GLU A 55 -1.97 1.21 7.67
N GLU A 56 -2.15 2.49 7.34
CA GLU A 56 -1.19 3.24 6.50
C GLU A 56 0.17 3.36 7.16
N ASN A 57 0.23 3.65 8.46
CA ASN A 57 1.48 3.75 9.20
C ASN A 57 2.22 2.41 9.26
N VAL A 58 1.49 1.30 9.44
CA VAL A 58 2.04 -0.06 9.39
C VAL A 58 2.67 -0.35 8.04
N LYS A 59 1.95 -0.07 6.93
CA LYS A 59 2.49 -0.31 5.58
C LYS A 59 3.78 0.50 5.33
N LYS A 60 3.82 1.75 5.78
CA LYS A 60 5.03 2.59 5.69
C LYS A 60 6.19 2.04 6.52
N ALA A 61 5.92 1.53 7.72
CA ALA A 61 6.96 0.94 8.57
C ALA A 61 7.55 -0.33 7.93
N LEU A 62 6.69 -1.20 7.39
CA LEU A 62 7.11 -2.41 6.69
C LEU A 62 7.97 -2.11 5.45
N ASP A 63 7.56 -1.10 4.66
CA ASP A 63 8.30 -0.64 3.48
C ASP A 63 9.70 -0.12 3.85
N LYS A 64 9.79 0.72 4.90
CA LYS A 64 11.07 1.24 5.41
C LYS A 64 12.00 0.16 5.93
N LEU A 65 11.46 -0.82 6.66
CA LEU A 65 12.25 -1.93 7.20
C LEU A 65 12.58 -2.98 6.13
N ALA A 66 12.02 -2.86 4.92
CA ALA A 66 12.07 -3.86 3.86
C ALA A 66 11.67 -5.27 4.35
N VAL A 67 10.67 -5.31 5.25
CA VAL A 67 10.11 -6.54 5.83
C VAL A 67 8.82 -6.88 5.09
N SER A 68 8.77 -8.07 4.50
CA SER A 68 7.52 -8.61 3.95
C SER A 68 6.66 -9.15 5.08
N ALA A 69 5.50 -8.53 5.30
CA ALA A 69 4.50 -9.01 6.25
C ALA A 69 3.10 -9.03 5.63
N ARG A 70 2.27 -9.98 6.06
CA ARG A 70 0.86 -10.05 5.64
C ARG A 70 0.04 -9.13 6.53
N VAL A 71 -0.46 -8.04 5.96
CA VAL A 71 -1.35 -7.09 6.67
C VAL A 71 -2.80 -7.50 6.46
N GLU A 72 -3.49 -7.88 7.53
CA GLU A 72 -4.90 -8.26 7.53
C GLU A 72 -5.72 -7.29 8.37
N LYS A 73 -6.90 -6.93 7.89
CA LYS A 73 -7.83 -6.09 8.64
C LYS A 73 -8.92 -6.96 9.25
N VAL A 74 -9.00 -6.96 10.57
CA VAL A 74 -10.04 -7.70 11.29
C VAL A 74 -11.11 -6.72 11.72
N THR A 75 -12.28 -6.84 11.10
CA THR A 75 -13.48 -6.07 11.43
C THR A 75 -14.47 -6.85 12.28
N ASP A 76 -14.26 -8.16 12.44
CA ASP A 76 -15.12 -9.04 13.22
C ASP A 76 -14.96 -8.75 14.73
N PHE A 77 -16.02 -8.23 15.35
CA PHE A 77 -16.04 -7.90 16.77
C PHE A 77 -15.76 -9.10 17.68
N LYS A 78 -16.18 -10.32 17.29
CA LYS A 78 -15.96 -11.55 18.05
C LYS A 78 -14.48 -11.90 18.06
N ALA A 79 -13.82 -11.78 16.90
CA ALA A 79 -12.38 -11.96 16.81
C ALA A 79 -11.62 -10.92 17.64
N ILE A 80 -12.02 -9.64 17.57
CA ILE A 80 -11.40 -8.54 18.35
C ILE A 80 -11.53 -8.79 19.86
N ALA A 81 -12.71 -9.19 20.33
CA ALA A 81 -12.94 -9.53 21.74
C ALA A 81 -12.12 -10.75 22.17
N GLY A 82 -11.90 -11.73 21.27
CA GLY A 82 -11.05 -12.89 21.50
C GLY A 82 -9.58 -12.53 21.78
N TYR A 83 -9.08 -11.40 21.26
CA TYR A 83 -7.75 -10.88 21.57
C TYR A 83 -7.69 -10.07 22.88
N GLY A 84 -8.80 -9.93 23.61
CA GLY A 84 -8.85 -9.16 24.87
C GLY A 84 -8.75 -7.64 24.68
N VAL A 85 -8.97 -7.13 23.47
CA VAL A 85 -8.89 -5.71 23.17
C VAL A 85 -10.17 -5.00 23.57
N MET A 86 -10.09 -4.15 24.60
CA MET A 86 -11.22 -3.32 25.06
C MET A 86 -11.44 -2.08 24.20
N SER A 87 -10.39 -1.58 23.53
CA SER A 87 -10.43 -0.34 22.75
C SER A 87 -9.73 -0.52 21.41
N THR A 88 -10.48 -0.26 20.33
CA THR A 88 -9.96 -0.23 18.96
C THR A 88 -9.64 1.21 18.56
N PRO A 89 -8.63 1.46 17.70
CA PRO A 89 -7.87 0.48 16.92
C PRO A 89 -6.80 -0.27 17.73
N ALA A 90 -6.51 -1.50 17.34
CA ALA A 90 -5.42 -2.30 17.90
C ALA A 90 -4.56 -2.94 16.82
N LEU A 91 -3.28 -3.14 17.14
CA LEU A 91 -2.28 -3.73 16.28
C LEU A 91 -1.82 -5.06 16.90
N VAL A 92 -1.88 -6.11 16.08
CA VAL A 92 -1.50 -7.47 16.43
C VAL A 92 -0.39 -7.90 15.46
N ALA A 93 0.63 -8.55 15.97
CA ALA A 93 1.70 -9.15 15.19
C ALA A 93 1.89 -10.60 15.65
N ASN A 94 1.91 -11.56 14.71
CA ASN A 94 2.03 -12.99 15.01
C ASN A 94 1.04 -13.45 16.10
N GLU A 95 -0.22 -13.02 15.98
CA GLU A 95 -1.31 -13.29 16.93
C GLU A 95 -1.15 -12.70 18.34
N LYS A 96 -0.09 -11.91 18.59
CA LYS A 96 0.13 -11.16 19.83
C LYS A 96 -0.28 -9.70 19.68
N VAL A 97 -1.06 -9.19 20.63
CA VAL A 97 -1.40 -7.76 20.69
C VAL A 97 -0.16 -6.97 21.12
N ILE A 98 0.29 -6.05 20.27
CA ILE A 98 1.44 -5.17 20.55
C ILE A 98 1.01 -3.75 20.92
N ALA A 99 -0.17 -3.31 20.46
CA ALA A 99 -0.76 -2.05 20.86
C ALA A 99 -2.28 -2.08 20.75
N ALA A 100 -2.96 -1.34 21.62
CA ALA A 100 -4.41 -1.18 21.60
C ALA A 100 -4.82 0.22 22.06
N GLY A 101 -5.97 0.70 21.58
CA GLY A 101 -6.59 1.95 22.01
C GLY A 101 -5.95 3.24 21.48
N ARG A 102 -4.91 3.16 20.64
CA ARG A 102 -4.24 4.34 20.07
C ARG A 102 -3.73 4.08 18.66
N VAL A 103 -3.56 5.17 17.90
CA VAL A 103 -2.90 5.15 16.59
C VAL A 103 -1.42 5.37 16.82
N LEU A 104 -0.62 4.34 16.57
CA LEU A 104 0.84 4.45 16.60
C LEU A 104 1.32 5.21 15.36
N ASN A 105 2.39 5.97 15.54
CA ASN A 105 3.11 6.56 14.42
C ASN A 105 4.02 5.51 13.75
N THR A 106 4.55 5.84 12.57
CA THR A 106 5.40 4.90 11.81
C THR A 106 6.66 4.48 12.59
N ALA A 107 7.32 5.41 13.30
CA ALA A 107 8.54 5.12 14.05
C ALA A 107 8.28 4.17 15.25
N GLU A 108 7.20 4.39 16.00
CA GLU A 108 6.79 3.48 17.08
C GLU A 108 6.52 2.06 16.55
N ILE A 109 5.93 1.95 15.36
CA ILE A 109 5.68 0.63 14.74
C ILE A 109 7.00 0.00 14.32
N GLU A 110 7.92 0.76 13.74
CA GLU A 110 9.25 0.28 13.36
C GLU A 110 9.97 -0.32 14.59
N GLU A 111 10.00 0.41 15.71
CA GLU A 111 10.62 -0.03 16.96
C GLU A 111 9.98 -1.33 17.48
N LEU A 112 8.65 -1.41 17.52
CA LEU A 112 7.94 -2.61 17.98
C LEU A 112 8.21 -3.82 17.08
N LEU A 113 8.23 -3.63 15.76
CA LEU A 113 8.53 -4.70 14.80
C LEU A 113 9.97 -5.19 14.94
N GLN A 114 10.92 -4.28 15.14
CA GLN A 114 12.32 -4.61 15.36
C GLN A 114 12.56 -5.34 16.69
N GLU A 115 11.87 -4.94 17.76
CA GLU A 115 11.93 -5.61 19.06
C GLU A 115 11.44 -7.05 18.96
N MET A 116 10.34 -7.28 18.25
CA MET A 116 9.80 -8.63 18.03
C MET A 116 10.66 -9.50 17.11
N ALA A 117 11.36 -8.90 16.15
CA ALA A 117 12.24 -9.65 15.26
C ALA A 117 13.51 -10.16 15.97
N GLN A 118 13.83 -9.61 17.15
CA GLN A 118 15.02 -9.93 17.94
C GLN A 118 14.74 -10.83 19.15
N ALA A 119 13.46 -11.18 19.40
CA ALA A 119 13.01 -11.99 20.53
C ALA A 119 12.60 -13.40 20.08
#